data_AF-A0A954K9S1-F1
#
_entry.id   AF-A0A954K9S1-F1
#
_cell.length_a   1.000
_cell.length_b   1.000
_cell.length_c   1.000
_cell.angle_alpha   90.00
_cell.angle_beta   90.00
_cell.angle_gamma   90.00
#
_symmetry.space_group_name_H-M   'P 1'
#
loop_
_entity.id
_entity.type
_entity.pdbx_description
1 polymer ?
#
loop_
_entity_poly.entity_id
_entity_poly.type
_entity_poly.pdbx_seq_one_letter_code
_entity_poly.pdbx_strand_id
1 'polypeptide(L)'
;MQFDNCLYSLNRLLVLLALLLVPCGCGQQSEPGHLDAALELQAAGKTDEAIEMLSEEDIEKAIQASSLRTLKMSETQFKSQFRWGRKHSQEELVYLVPLIKQAAFIQIEQLQAAEEAGLSAKSKLYREQLQRLIQDLQDKNRVLIYQQLGKVIKRKLDQVSTEEEVSEAEL
;
A
#
# COMPACT_ATOMS: atom_id res chain seq x y z
N MET A 1 -19.80 -35.62 -60.22
CA MET A 1 -19.04 -35.84 -58.97
C MET A 1 -18.56 -34.48 -58.48
N GLN A 2 -19.23 -33.90 -57.49
CA GLN A 2 -18.87 -32.63 -56.86
C GLN A 2 -18.76 -32.90 -55.36
N PHE A 3 -17.57 -33.27 -54.90
CA PHE A 3 -17.30 -33.52 -53.48
C PHE A 3 -16.17 -32.65 -52.91
N ASP A 4 -15.70 -31.64 -53.65
CA ASP A 4 -14.51 -30.88 -53.22
C ASP A 4 -14.79 -29.47 -52.65
N ASN A 5 -16.02 -28.94 -52.79
CA ASN A 5 -16.33 -27.59 -52.32
C ASN A 5 -16.86 -27.50 -50.88
N CYS A 6 -17.12 -28.63 -50.20
CA CYS A 6 -17.67 -28.60 -48.84
C CYS A 6 -16.58 -28.58 -47.75
N LEU A 7 -15.40 -29.13 -48.04
CA LEU A 7 -14.31 -29.28 -47.04
C LEU A 7 -13.53 -27.99 -46.78
N TYR A 8 -13.44 -27.07 -47.74
CA TYR A 8 -12.76 -25.78 -47.56
C TYR A 8 -13.53 -24.78 -46.69
N SER A 9 -14.86 -24.89 -46.65
CA SER A 9 -15.73 -24.03 -45.82
C SER A 9 -15.63 -24.40 -44.33
N LEU A 10 -15.64 -25.69 -44.02
CA LEU A 10 -15.57 -26.20 -42.65
C LEU A 10 -14.23 -25.91 -41.97
N ASN A 11 -13.11 -26.00 -42.71
CA ASN A 11 -11.79 -25.68 -42.15
C ASN A 11 -11.61 -24.18 -41.85
N ARG A 12 -12.20 -23.28 -42.65
CA ARG A 12 -12.17 -21.84 -42.33
C ARG A 12 -13.05 -21.49 -41.13
N LEU A 13 -14.21 -22.14 -40.99
CA LEU A 13 -15.09 -21.93 -39.85
C LEU A 13 -14.45 -22.45 -38.55
N LEU A 14 -13.76 -23.59 -38.59
CA LEU A 14 -13.03 -24.16 -37.45
C LEU A 14 -11.83 -23.31 -37.01
N VAL A 15 -11.09 -22.71 -37.94
CA VAL A 15 -9.97 -21.82 -37.61
C VAL A 15 -10.46 -20.49 -37.01
N LEU A 16 -11.59 -19.96 -37.49
CA LEU A 16 -12.24 -18.78 -36.89
C LEU A 16 -12.83 -19.08 -35.50
N LEU A 17 -13.39 -20.28 -35.29
CA LEU A 17 -13.88 -20.70 -33.97
C LEU A 17 -12.72 -20.92 -32.97
N ALA A 18 -11.57 -21.41 -33.43
CA ALA A 18 -10.39 -21.60 -32.60
C ALA A 18 -9.76 -20.27 -32.16
N LEU A 19 -9.87 -19.21 -32.97
CA LEU A 19 -9.47 -17.85 -32.59
C LEU A 19 -10.40 -17.20 -31.56
N LEU A 20 -11.67 -17.61 -31.51
CA LEU A 20 -12.64 -17.19 -30.48
C LEU A 20 -12.52 -17.97 -29.16
N LEU A 21 -11.73 -19.05 -29.16
CA LEU A 21 -11.50 -19.93 -28.00
C LEU A 21 -10.11 -19.77 -27.39
N VAL A 22 -9.31 -18.80 -27.84
CA VAL A 22 -8.23 -18.30 -27.00
C VAL A 22 -8.95 -17.66 -25.81
N PRO A 23 -8.85 -18.20 -24.59
CA PRO A 23 -9.20 -17.40 -23.45
C PRO A 23 -8.27 -16.20 -23.61
N CYS A 24 -8.83 -15.02 -23.85
CA CYS A 24 -8.24 -13.84 -23.26
C CYS A 24 -8.18 -14.19 -21.77
N GLY A 25 -7.11 -14.86 -21.37
CA GLY A 25 -6.50 -14.59 -20.10
C GLY A 25 -6.29 -13.10 -20.18
N CYS A 26 -7.28 -12.37 -19.66
CA CYS A 26 -6.97 -11.24 -18.83
C CYS A 26 -5.88 -11.77 -17.91
N GLY A 27 -4.63 -11.64 -18.34
CA GLY A 27 -3.63 -11.16 -17.43
C GLY A 27 -4.26 -9.89 -16.90
N GLN A 28 -5.03 -10.03 -15.82
CA GLN A 28 -4.91 -9.09 -14.73
C GLN A 28 -3.42 -9.12 -14.43
N GLN A 29 -2.68 -8.33 -15.21
CA GLN A 29 -1.52 -7.63 -14.77
C GLN A 29 -2.09 -6.92 -13.57
N SER A 30 -2.00 -7.59 -12.42
CA SER A 30 -2.47 -7.10 -11.14
C SER A 30 -1.92 -5.70 -11.11
N GLU A 31 -2.81 -4.69 -11.14
CA GLU A 31 -2.36 -3.31 -11.00
C GLU A 31 -1.39 -3.33 -9.81
N PRO A 32 -0.15 -2.85 -10.01
CA PRO A 32 0.83 -2.88 -8.94
C PRO A 32 0.14 -2.32 -7.71
N GLY A 33 0.22 -3.06 -6.59
CA GLY A 33 -0.41 -2.61 -5.36
C GLY A 33 0.06 -1.17 -5.13
N HIS A 34 -0.82 -0.29 -4.68
CA HIS A 34 -0.54 1.14 -4.67
C HIS A 34 0.76 1.52 -3.93
N LEU A 35 1.20 0.71 -2.95
CA LEU A 35 2.52 0.83 -2.33
C LEU A 35 3.69 0.53 -3.30
N ASP A 36 3.55 -0.47 -4.16
CA ASP A 36 4.54 -0.81 -5.18
C ASP A 36 4.65 0.33 -6.21
N ALA A 37 3.52 0.95 -6.60
CA ALA A 37 3.51 2.14 -7.46
C ALA A 37 4.18 3.36 -6.80
N ALA A 38 3.91 3.60 -5.51
CA ALA A 38 4.59 4.65 -4.75
C ALA A 38 6.10 4.40 -4.66
N LEU A 39 6.54 3.15 -4.53
CA LEU A 39 7.97 2.82 -4.56
C LEU A 39 8.60 3.04 -5.93
N GLU A 40 7.89 2.75 -7.02
CA GLU A 40 8.36 3.07 -8.38
C GLU A 40 8.55 4.58 -8.58
N LEU A 41 7.61 5.40 -8.08
CA LEU A 41 7.73 6.85 -8.08
C LEU A 41 8.94 7.33 -7.27
N GLN A 42 9.11 6.79 -6.06
CA GLN A 42 10.26 7.12 -5.22
C GLN A 42 11.59 6.71 -5.88
N ALA A 43 11.64 5.55 -6.53
CA ALA A 43 12.81 5.08 -7.29
C ALA A 43 13.10 5.98 -8.51
N ALA A 44 12.07 6.58 -9.11
CA ALA A 44 12.18 7.57 -10.17
C ALA A 44 12.53 8.99 -9.67
N GLY A 45 12.74 9.17 -8.36
CA GLY A 45 13.06 10.46 -7.75
C GLY A 45 11.85 11.36 -7.48
N LYS A 46 10.62 10.86 -7.74
CA LYS A 46 9.34 11.54 -7.51
C LYS A 46 8.82 11.24 -6.11
N THR A 47 9.64 11.50 -5.10
CA THR A 47 9.34 11.14 -3.70
C THR A 47 8.10 11.85 -3.17
N ASP A 48 7.90 13.13 -3.52
CA ASP A 48 6.73 13.89 -3.06
C ASP A 48 5.44 13.34 -3.66
N GLU A 49 5.43 13.01 -4.95
CA GLU A 49 4.28 12.36 -5.63
C GLU A 49 3.98 10.98 -5.02
N ALA A 50 5.02 10.21 -4.67
CA ALA A 50 4.85 8.92 -4.00
C ALA A 50 4.20 9.05 -2.62
N ILE A 51 4.62 10.07 -1.85
CA ILE A 51 4.08 10.36 -0.52
C ILE A 51 2.62 10.81 -0.63
N GLU A 52 2.33 11.74 -1.56
CA GLU A 52 0.98 12.26 -1.79
C GLU A 52 0.02 11.12 -2.17
N MET A 53 0.40 10.32 -3.18
CA MET A 53 -0.37 9.14 -3.60
C MET A 53 -0.67 8.22 -2.43
N LEU A 54 0.34 7.83 -1.65
CA LEU A 54 0.13 6.91 -0.54
C LEU A 54 -0.70 7.53 0.60
N SER A 55 -0.64 8.86 0.79
CA SER A 55 -1.40 9.57 1.81
C SER A 55 -2.91 9.64 1.52
N GLU A 56 -3.33 9.47 0.28
CA GLU A 56 -4.75 9.48 -0.09
C GLU A 56 -5.45 8.13 0.14
N GLU A 57 -4.69 7.10 0.55
CA GLU A 57 -5.15 5.72 0.59
C GLU A 57 -5.30 5.10 1.98
N ASP A 58 -5.89 3.92 2.06
CA ASP A 58 -5.80 3.10 3.27
C ASP A 58 -4.42 2.43 3.35
N ILE A 59 -3.43 3.14 3.92
CA ILE A 59 -2.01 2.72 3.96
C ILE A 59 -1.84 1.30 4.53
N GLU A 60 -2.64 0.92 5.52
CA GLU A 60 -2.62 -0.42 6.11
C GLU A 60 -2.99 -1.49 5.08
N LYS A 61 -4.03 -1.27 4.29
CA LYS A 61 -4.40 -2.18 3.20
C LYS A 61 -3.36 -2.20 2.09
N ALA A 62 -2.76 -1.06 1.76
CA ALA A 62 -1.68 -0.99 0.77
C ALA A 62 -0.47 -1.83 1.24
N ILE A 63 -0.12 -1.76 2.52
CA ILE A 63 0.91 -2.60 3.15
C ILE A 63 0.54 -4.09 3.09
N GLN A 64 -0.71 -4.45 3.40
CA GLN A 64 -1.16 -5.85 3.37
C GLN A 64 -1.17 -6.45 1.95
N ALA A 65 -1.56 -5.64 0.96
CA ALA A 65 -1.60 -6.04 -0.43
C ALA A 65 -0.19 -6.17 -1.05
N SER A 66 0.80 -5.45 -0.52
CA SER A 66 2.15 -5.44 -1.07
C SER A 66 2.83 -6.81 -1.03
N SER A 67 3.67 -7.04 -2.04
CA SER A 67 4.48 -8.25 -2.17
C SER A 67 5.79 -8.19 -1.35
N LEU A 68 6.11 -7.03 -0.75
CA LEU A 68 7.38 -6.77 -0.09
C LEU A 68 7.58 -7.65 1.14
N ARG A 69 8.76 -8.29 1.18
CA ARG A 69 9.03 -9.34 2.16
C ARG A 69 9.24 -8.78 3.56
N THR A 70 9.84 -7.61 3.69
CA THR A 70 10.14 -7.03 5.02
C THR A 70 8.88 -6.66 5.79
N LEU A 71 7.81 -6.30 5.09
CA LEU A 71 6.50 -6.04 5.70
C LEU A 71 5.96 -7.32 6.37
N LYS A 72 6.16 -8.51 5.80
CA LYS A 72 5.61 -9.78 6.31
C LYS A 72 6.55 -10.54 7.25
N MET A 73 7.60 -9.88 7.74
CA MET A 73 8.72 -10.51 8.43
C MET A 73 8.83 -10.06 9.88
N SER A 74 9.05 -11.01 10.78
CA SER A 74 9.38 -10.76 12.18
C SER A 74 10.86 -10.43 12.37
N GLU A 75 11.17 -9.77 13.49
CA GLU A 75 12.55 -9.48 13.89
C GLU A 75 13.43 -10.74 13.95
N THR A 76 12.89 -11.86 14.45
CA THR A 76 13.60 -13.14 14.51
C THR A 76 13.92 -13.67 13.12
N GLN A 77 12.96 -13.62 12.19
CA GLN A 77 13.18 -14.01 10.79
C GLN A 77 14.23 -13.11 10.14
N PHE A 78 14.15 -11.79 10.34
CA PHE A 78 15.14 -10.84 9.83
C PHE A 78 16.55 -11.17 10.31
N LYS A 79 16.74 -11.41 11.62
CA LYS A 79 18.04 -11.78 12.20
C LYS A 79 18.58 -13.10 11.67
N SER A 80 17.70 -14.06 11.41
CA SER A 80 18.07 -15.41 10.92
C SER A 80 18.55 -15.44 9.47
N GLN A 81 18.31 -14.38 8.68
CA GLN A 81 18.77 -14.32 7.30
C GLN A 81 20.31 -14.30 7.20
N PHE A 82 20.84 -14.86 6.12
CA PHE A 82 22.24 -14.69 5.75
C PHE A 82 22.58 -13.22 5.50
N ARG A 83 23.86 -12.86 5.62
CA ARG A 83 24.35 -11.47 5.54
C ARG A 83 23.81 -10.69 4.33
N TRP A 84 23.80 -11.31 3.15
CA TRP A 84 23.28 -10.69 1.93
C TRP A 84 21.77 -10.45 1.98
N GLY A 85 20.99 -11.39 2.52
CA GLY A 85 19.55 -11.22 2.72
C GLY A 85 19.23 -10.06 3.67
N ARG A 86 20.00 -9.94 4.77
CA ARG A 86 19.86 -8.81 5.70
C ARG A 86 20.19 -7.48 5.04
N LYS A 87 21.25 -7.41 4.24
CA LYS A 87 21.62 -6.18 3.51
C LYS A 87 20.49 -5.73 2.58
N HIS A 88 19.96 -6.66 1.77
CA HIS A 88 18.85 -6.36 0.87
C HIS A 88 17.58 -5.92 1.62
N SER A 89 17.24 -6.61 2.72
CA SER A 89 16.12 -6.22 3.56
C SER A 89 16.34 -4.83 4.19
N GLN A 90 17.57 -4.47 4.58
CA GLN A 90 17.88 -3.13 5.08
C GLN A 90 17.71 -2.05 4.01
N GLU A 91 18.13 -2.32 2.78
CA GLU A 91 17.92 -1.40 1.65
C GLU A 91 16.41 -1.15 1.44
N GLU A 92 15.58 -2.20 1.42
CA GLU A 92 14.12 -2.07 1.31
C GLU A 92 13.53 -1.22 2.46
N LEU A 93 13.97 -1.47 3.70
CA LEU A 93 13.51 -0.70 4.88
C LEU A 93 13.86 0.79 4.82
N VAL A 94 15.04 1.13 4.27
CA VAL A 94 15.51 2.52 4.15
C VAL A 94 14.59 3.36 3.27
N TYR A 95 13.97 2.76 2.25
CA TYR A 95 13.02 3.45 1.37
C TYR A 95 11.60 3.45 1.94
N LEU A 96 11.14 2.30 2.43
CA LEU A 96 9.77 2.11 2.91
C LEU A 96 9.42 2.91 4.16
N VAL A 97 10.29 2.87 5.18
CA VAL A 97 9.97 3.46 6.49
C VAL A 97 9.74 4.96 6.39
N PRO A 98 10.59 5.76 5.71
CA PRO A 98 10.33 7.18 5.49
C PRO A 98 9.07 7.45 4.68
N LEU A 99 8.81 6.67 3.62
CA LEU A 99 7.63 6.83 2.77
C LEU A 99 6.33 6.67 3.57
N ILE A 100 6.19 5.55 4.28
CA ILE A 100 5.02 5.26 5.13
C ILE A 100 4.88 6.33 6.23
N LYS A 101 5.99 6.74 6.84
CA LYS A 101 5.99 7.77 7.89
C LYS A 101 5.38 9.08 7.37
N GLN A 102 5.86 9.57 6.24
CA GLN A 102 5.42 10.87 5.72
C GLN A 102 3.97 10.80 5.23
N ALA A 103 3.58 9.73 4.53
CA ALA A 103 2.19 9.54 4.12
C ALA A 103 1.22 9.50 5.33
N ALA A 104 1.59 8.79 6.40
CA ALA A 104 0.79 8.75 7.62
C ALA A 104 0.74 10.11 8.34
N PHE A 105 1.81 10.92 8.28
CA PHE A 105 1.81 12.26 8.86
C PHE A 105 0.88 13.20 8.09
N ILE A 106 0.87 13.13 6.77
CA ILE A 106 -0.10 13.87 5.94
C ILE A 106 -1.53 13.44 6.26
N GLN A 107 -1.80 12.14 6.45
CA GLN A 107 -3.13 11.68 6.87
C GLN A 107 -3.56 12.22 8.23
N ILE A 108 -2.62 12.41 9.17
CA ILE A 108 -2.90 13.05 10.45
C ILE A 108 -3.26 14.53 10.26
N GLU A 109 -2.57 15.24 9.37
CA GLU A 109 -2.89 16.63 9.02
C GLU A 109 -4.26 16.73 8.32
N GLN A 110 -4.58 15.79 7.43
CA GLN A 110 -5.89 15.70 6.77
C GLN A 110 -7.02 15.35 7.76
N LEU A 111 -6.73 14.53 8.77
CA LEU A 111 -7.65 14.25 9.89
C LEU A 111 -7.96 15.55 10.63
N GLN A 112 -6.94 16.29 11.05
CA GLN A 112 -7.10 17.56 11.77
C GLN A 112 -7.91 18.57 10.95
N ALA A 113 -7.55 18.78 9.69
CA ALA A 113 -8.28 19.69 8.80
C ALA A 113 -9.75 19.26 8.60
N ALA A 114 -10.04 17.95 8.60
CA ALA A 114 -11.42 17.45 8.53
C ALA A 114 -12.18 17.67 9.84
N GLU A 115 -11.53 17.56 10.99
CA GLU A 115 -12.11 17.85 12.31
C GLU A 115 -12.43 19.34 12.45
N GLU A 116 -11.49 20.22 12.13
CA GLU A 116 -11.66 21.69 12.10
C GLU A 116 -12.78 22.12 11.14
N ALA A 117 -12.94 21.44 10.01
CA ALA A 117 -14.01 21.69 9.04
C ALA A 117 -15.37 21.05 9.42
N GLY A 118 -15.48 20.33 10.55
CA GLY A 118 -16.71 19.66 10.98
C GLY A 118 -17.10 18.45 10.12
N LEU A 119 -16.18 17.89 9.34
CA LEU A 119 -16.40 16.76 8.42
C LEU A 119 -16.30 15.41 9.15
N SER A 120 -17.24 15.17 10.08
CA SER A 120 -17.23 14.00 11.00
C SER A 120 -17.06 12.63 10.34
N ALA A 121 -17.64 12.42 9.16
CA ALA A 121 -17.50 11.14 8.44
C ALA A 121 -16.06 10.94 7.92
N LYS A 122 -15.43 12.02 7.44
CA LYS A 122 -14.07 11.99 6.88
C LYS A 122 -13.04 11.85 7.99
N SER A 123 -13.19 12.62 9.08
CA SER A 123 -12.30 12.50 10.24
C SER A 123 -12.39 11.11 10.87
N LYS A 124 -13.60 10.56 11.04
CA LYS A 124 -13.77 9.19 11.53
C LYS A 124 -13.06 8.17 10.65
N LEU A 125 -13.19 8.28 9.32
CA LEU A 125 -12.52 7.39 8.38
C LEU A 125 -10.99 7.42 8.55
N TYR A 126 -10.38 8.61 8.56
CA TYR A 126 -8.93 8.75 8.74
C TYR A 126 -8.47 8.20 10.09
N ARG A 127 -9.21 8.50 11.16
CA ARG A 127 -8.90 8.00 12.51
C ARG A 127 -8.90 6.47 12.56
N GLU A 128 -9.90 5.83 11.95
CA GLU A 128 -9.97 4.37 11.86
C GLU A 128 -8.82 3.78 11.02
N GLN A 129 -8.48 4.38 9.89
CA GLN A 129 -7.35 3.96 9.04
C GLN A 129 -6.01 4.05 9.80
N LEU A 130 -5.75 5.20 10.43
CA LEU A 130 -4.53 5.42 11.21
C LEU A 130 -4.43 4.47 12.40
N GLN A 131 -5.53 4.17 13.09
CA GLN A 131 -5.55 3.21 14.19
C GLN A 131 -5.22 1.79 13.72
N ARG A 132 -5.80 1.34 12.60
CA ARG A 132 -5.45 0.04 12.00
C ARG A 132 -3.97 -0.02 11.61
N LEU A 133 -3.47 1.02 10.94
CA LEU A 133 -2.06 1.13 10.55
C LEU A 133 -1.13 1.05 11.77
N ILE A 134 -1.42 1.81 12.83
CA ILE A 134 -0.64 1.79 14.08
C ILE A 134 -0.62 0.39 14.68
N GLN A 135 -1.78 -0.28 14.76
CA GLN A 135 -1.88 -1.62 15.32
C GLN A 135 -1.09 -2.64 14.49
N ASP A 136 -1.24 -2.60 13.16
CA ASP A 136 -0.54 -3.49 12.23
C ASP A 136 0.98 -3.33 12.31
N LEU A 137 1.47 -2.08 12.32
CA LEU A 137 2.90 -1.78 12.42
C LEU A 137 3.50 -2.17 13.78
N GLN A 138 2.72 -2.05 14.86
CA GLN A 138 3.15 -2.42 16.22
C GLN A 138 3.02 -3.92 16.52
N ASP A 139 2.54 -4.74 15.58
CA ASP A 139 2.46 -6.18 15.76
C ASP A 139 3.85 -6.78 16.05
N LYS A 140 3.92 -7.68 17.03
CA LYS A 140 5.18 -8.30 17.48
C LYS A 140 5.83 -9.16 16.39
N ASN A 141 5.09 -9.55 15.37
CA ASN A 141 5.55 -10.30 14.21
C ASN A 141 6.08 -9.40 13.09
N ARG A 142 6.21 -8.08 13.31
CA ARG A 142 6.91 -7.16 12.41
C ARG A 142 8.38 -6.96 12.82
N VAL A 143 9.22 -6.54 11.89
CA VAL A 143 10.60 -6.08 12.17
C VAL A 143 10.55 -4.89 13.16
N LEU A 144 11.52 -4.78 14.07
CA LEU A 144 11.50 -3.78 15.14
C LEU A 144 11.36 -2.34 14.63
N ILE A 145 11.92 -2.02 13.46
CA ILE A 145 11.82 -0.67 12.89
C ILE A 145 10.39 -0.29 12.52
N TYR A 146 9.56 -1.23 12.07
CA TYR A 146 8.13 -0.98 11.82
C TYR A 146 7.36 -0.79 13.12
N GLN A 147 7.70 -1.55 14.16
CA GLN A 147 7.10 -1.35 15.49
C GLN A 147 7.43 0.04 16.05
N GLN A 148 8.68 0.50 15.84
CA GLN A 148 9.08 1.85 16.20
C GLN A 148 8.36 2.91 15.37
N LEU A 149 8.19 2.68 14.06
CA LEU A 149 7.41 3.55 13.18
C LEU A 149 5.97 3.70 13.68
N GLY A 150 5.28 2.59 13.99
CA GLY A 150 3.93 2.63 14.55
C GLY A 150 3.85 3.42 15.86
N LYS A 151 4.90 3.39 16.71
CA LYS A 151 4.98 4.24 17.93
C LYS A 151 5.22 5.72 17.61
N VAL A 152 5.93 6.04 16.53
CA VAL A 152 6.14 7.42 16.09
C VAL A 152 4.84 8.01 15.54
N ILE A 153 4.14 7.26 14.68
CA ILE A 153 2.84 7.68 14.10
C ILE A 153 1.82 7.89 15.22
N LYS A 154 1.71 6.93 16.15
CA LYS A 154 0.83 7.08 17.32
C LYS A 154 1.11 8.36 18.11
N ARG A 155 2.39 8.64 18.42
CA ARG A 155 2.75 9.85 19.16
C ARG A 155 2.35 11.14 18.43
N LYS A 156 2.50 11.19 17.11
CA LYS A 156 2.07 12.35 16.31
C LYS A 156 0.55 12.49 16.30
N LEU A 157 -0.18 11.38 16.19
CA LEU A 157 -1.65 11.38 16.25
C LEU A 157 -2.15 11.89 17.62
N ASP A 158 -1.57 11.38 18.71
CA ASP A 158 -1.95 11.77 20.06
C ASP A 158 -1.66 13.27 20.33
N GLN A 159 -0.57 13.82 19.79
CA GLN A 159 -0.23 15.26 19.90
C GLN A 159 -1.32 16.16 19.31
N VAL A 160 -1.80 15.83 18.12
CA VAL A 160 -2.83 16.64 17.43
C VAL A 160 -4.16 16.59 18.19
N SER A 161 -4.52 15.45 18.77
CA SER A 161 -5.73 15.35 19.61
C SER A 161 -5.62 16.08 20.96
N THR A 162 -4.40 16.35 21.45
CA THR A 162 -4.20 17.02 22.77
C THR A 162 -4.12 18.55 22.62
N GLU A 163 -3.65 19.05 21.47
CA GLU A 163 -3.61 20.49 21.19
C GLU A 163 -5.01 21.12 21.12
N GLU A 164 -6.03 20.36 20.70
CA GLU A 164 -7.44 20.79 20.72
C GLU A 164 -7.98 21.03 22.14
N GLU A 165 -7.72 20.12 23.09
CA GLU A 165 -8.23 20.24 24.48
C GLU A 165 -7.68 21.48 25.22
N VAL A 166 -6.45 21.91 24.90
CA VAL A 166 -5.85 23.11 25.51
C VAL A 166 -6.44 24.39 24.91
N SER A 167 -6.79 24.38 23.61
CA SER A 167 -7.35 25.55 22.93
C SER A 167 -8.79 25.87 23.34
N GLU A 168 -9.60 24.87 23.71
CA GLU A 168 -10.96 25.08 24.22
C GLU A 168 -11.00 25.48 25.70
N ALA A 169 -9.95 25.17 26.47
CA ALA A 169 -9.87 25.50 27.90
C ALA A 169 -9.41 26.95 28.20
N GLU A 170 -8.98 27.70 27.18
CA GLU A 170 -8.49 29.09 27.29
C GLU A 170 -9.49 30.15 26.75
N LEU A 171 -10.74 29.76 26.43
CA LEU A 171 -11.85 30.65 26.02
C LEU A 171 -12.95 30.75 27.09
#